data_AF-A0A9P6AUS5-F1
#
_entry.id   AF-A0A9P6AUS5-F1
#
_cell.length_a   1.000
_cell.length_b   1.000
_cell.length_c   1.000
_cell.angle_alpha   90.00
_cell.angle_beta   90.00
_cell.angle_gamma   90.00
#
_symmetry.space_group_name_H-M   'P 1'
#
loop_
_entity.id
_entity.type
_entity.pdbx_description
1 polymer ?
#
loop_
_entity_poly.entity_id
_entity_poly.type
_entity_poly.pdbx_seq_one_letter_code
_entity_poly.pdbx_strand_id
1 'polypeptide(L)'
;LWDEARKGKYQAIFCLPELLISPAFNKLLKDKGFSNRLAIFIVDECHLIAEWKTFHPAYEGMLAMQARLPVHAAVVGLMATLAP
;
A
#
# COMPACT_ATOMS: atom_id res chain seq x y z
N LEU A 1 2.85 16.08 -3.69
CA LEU A 1 2.87 14.66 -3.21
C LEU A 1 3.43 13.66 -4.22
N TRP A 2 2.68 13.12 -5.20
CA TRP A 2 3.17 11.99 -6.01
C TRP A 2 4.39 12.30 -6.89
N ASP A 3 4.51 13.51 -7.42
CA ASP A 3 5.72 13.90 -8.15
C ASP A 3 6.95 14.05 -7.25
N GLU A 4 6.75 14.46 -5.99
CA GLU A 4 7.82 14.51 -4.99
C GLU A 4 8.23 13.10 -4.52
N ALA A 5 7.25 12.20 -4.35
CA ALA A 5 7.49 10.79 -4.10
C ALA A 5 8.27 10.14 -5.26
N ARG A 6 7.89 10.43 -6.50
CA ARG A 6 8.62 9.99 -7.70
C ARG A 6 10.07 10.49 -7.71
N LYS A 7 10.31 11.71 -7.24
CA LYS A 7 11.66 12.30 -7.09
C LYS A 7 12.44 11.74 -5.89
N GLY A 8 11.84 10.87 -5.08
CA GLY A 8 12.49 10.25 -3.93
C GLY A 8 12.67 11.19 -2.74
N LYS A 9 11.85 12.24 -2.62
CA LYS A 9 11.93 13.23 -1.54
C LYS A 9 11.57 12.67 -0.15
N TYR A 10 10.84 11.56 -0.10
CA TYR A 10 10.32 10.97 1.14
C TYR A 10 10.84 9.55 1.35
N GLN A 11 11.14 9.21 2.60
CA GLN A 11 11.49 7.84 3.01
C GLN A 11 10.27 7.02 3.42
N ALA A 12 9.22 7.66 3.92
CA ALA A 12 7.95 7.05 4.30
C ALA A 12 6.78 7.87 3.76
N ILE A 13 5.72 7.21 3.30
CA ILE A 13 4.50 7.83 2.77
C ILE A 13 3.31 7.15 3.44
N PHE A 14 2.60 7.89 4.27
CA PHE A 14 1.34 7.45 4.88
C PHE A 14 0.19 7.91 4.00
N CYS A 15 -0.72 7.01 3.68
CA CYS A 15 -1.88 7.32 2.87
C CYS A 15 -3.05 6.38 3.20
N LEU A 16 -4.25 6.89 2.95
CA LEU A 16 -5.48 6.13 3.10
C LEU A 16 -5.58 5.04 2.00
N PRO A 17 -6.27 3.91 2.26
CA PRO A 17 -6.40 2.81 1.29
C PRO A 17 -7.02 3.25 -0.05
N GLU A 18 -7.91 4.25 -0.06
CA GLU A 18 -8.52 4.82 -1.27
C GLU A 18 -7.47 5.43 -2.21
N LEU A 19 -6.41 6.02 -1.65
CA LEU A 19 -5.33 6.60 -2.45
C LEU A 19 -4.47 5.51 -3.08
N LEU A 20 -4.32 4.36 -2.42
CA LEU A 20 -3.53 3.21 -2.88
C LEU A 20 -4.21 2.47 -4.04
N ILE A 21 -5.54 2.48 -4.11
CA ILE A 21 -6.30 1.93 -5.26
C ILE A 21 -6.47 2.94 -6.40
N SER A 22 -6.08 4.19 -6.22
CA SER A 22 -6.28 5.23 -7.23
C SER A 22 -5.43 5.03 -8.49
N PRO A 23 -5.90 5.52 -9.66
CA PRO A 23 -5.11 5.52 -10.90
C PRO A 23 -3.80 6.29 -10.76
N ALA A 24 -3.77 7.34 -9.92
CA ALA A 24 -2.58 8.16 -9.70
C ALA A 24 -1.46 7.36 -9.01
N PHE A 25 -1.80 6.59 -7.97
CA PHE A 25 -0.83 5.71 -7.32
C PHE A 25 -0.39 4.56 -8.24
N ASN A 26 -1.31 4.03 -9.05
CA ASN A 26 -0.95 3.05 -10.07
C ASN A 26 0.08 3.59 -11.07
N LYS A 27 -0.07 4.84 -11.50
CA LYS A 27 0.91 5.50 -12.38
C LYS A 27 2.27 5.66 -11.68
N LEU A 28 2.28 5.94 -10.37
CA LEU A 28 3.51 6.04 -9.59
C LEU A 28 4.23 4.69 -9.44
N LEU A 29 3.52 3.59 -9.18
CA LEU A 29 4.12 2.25 -9.10
C LEU A 29 4.75 1.78 -10.42
N LYS A 30 4.20 2.22 -11.55
CA LYS A 30 4.74 1.92 -12.88
C LYS A 30 5.99 2.74 -13.22
N ASP A 31 6.29 3.79 -12.46
CA ASP A 31 7.55 4.52 -12.58
C ASP A 31 8.70 3.65 -12.04
N LYS A 32 9.62 3.24 -12.92
CA LYS A 32 10.74 2.36 -12.55
C LYS A 32 11.62 2.96 -11.46
N GLY A 33 11.80 4.29 -11.46
CA GLY A 33 12.61 4.97 -10.45
C GLY A 33 12.00 4.82 -9.05
N PHE A 34 10.71 5.09 -8.92
CA PHE A 34 9.98 4.89 -7.67
C PHE A 34 9.91 3.41 -7.29
N SER A 35 9.52 2.54 -8.23
CA SER A 35 9.35 1.09 -8.03
C SER A 35 10.63 0.41 -7.53
N ASN A 36 11.79 0.76 -8.10
CA ASN A 36 13.09 0.21 -7.67
C ASN A 36 13.51 0.68 -6.25
N ARG A 37 12.96 1.79 -5.75
CA ARG A 37 13.25 2.31 -4.41
C ARG A 37 12.22 1.88 -3.37
N LEU A 38 11.06 1.38 -3.79
CA LEU A 38 10.04 0.88 -2.87
C LEU A 38 10.54 -0.42 -2.25
N ALA A 39 10.87 -0.37 -0.96
CA ALA A 39 11.41 -1.52 -0.22
C ALA A 39 10.36 -2.25 0.61
N ILE A 40 9.43 -1.51 1.21
CA ILE A 40 8.44 -2.05 2.15
C ILE A 40 7.08 -1.40 1.87
N PHE A 41 6.04 -2.22 1.83
CA PHE A 41 4.65 -1.81 1.81
C PHE A 41 3.98 -2.28 3.10
N ILE A 42 3.47 -1.34 3.89
CA ILE A 42 2.88 -1.60 5.20
C ILE A 42 1.37 -1.44 5.11
N VAL A 43 0.64 -2.44 5.57
CA VAL A 43 -0.80 -2.37 5.79
C VAL A 43 -1.03 -2.32 7.29
N ASP A 44 -1.38 -1.13 7.77
CA ASP A 44 -1.84 -0.96 9.14
C ASP A 44 -3.31 -1.36 9.29
N GLU A 45 -3.67 -1.86 10.47
CA GLU A 45 -4.96 -2.47 10.76
C GLU A 45 -5.38 -3.54 9.73
N CYS A 46 -4.46 -4.46 9.43
CA CYS A 46 -4.64 -5.44 8.35
C CYS A 46 -5.85 -6.38 8.52
N HIS A 47 -6.41 -6.49 9.73
CA HIS A 47 -7.65 -7.24 9.98
C HIS A 47 -8.87 -6.69 9.24
N LEU A 48 -8.87 -5.42 8.86
CA LEU A 48 -9.91 -4.83 8.03
C LEU A 48 -10.01 -5.51 6.65
N ILE A 49 -8.93 -6.15 6.19
CA ILE A 49 -8.94 -6.91 4.93
C ILE A 49 -9.69 -8.25 5.07
N ALA A 50 -9.66 -8.91 6.23
CA ALA A 50 -10.17 -10.26 6.38
C ALA A 50 -11.51 -10.32 7.13
N GLU A 51 -11.58 -9.66 8.29
CA GLU A 51 -12.66 -9.82 9.26
C GLU A 51 -13.74 -8.75 9.11
N TRP A 52 -13.35 -7.50 8.87
CA TRP A 52 -14.26 -6.34 8.86
C TRP A 52 -14.35 -5.69 7.48
N LYS A 53 -14.39 -6.52 6.42
CA LYS A 53 -14.42 -6.06 5.01
C LYS A 53 -15.53 -5.05 4.70
N THR A 54 -16.68 -5.17 5.36
CA THR A 54 -17.83 -4.28 5.17
C THR A 54 -17.69 -2.94 5.89
N PHE A 55 -16.78 -2.84 6.86
CA PHE A 55 -16.54 -1.62 7.63
C PHE A 55 -15.80 -0.58 6.79
N HIS A 56 -14.83 -1.02 5.98
CA HIS A 56 -14.07 -0.13 5.11
C HIS A 56 -13.73 -0.78 3.76
N PRO A 57 -14.62 -0.66 2.75
CA PRO A 57 -14.49 -1.38 1.48
C PRO A 57 -13.19 -1.14 0.71
N ALA A 58 -12.51 0.00 0.93
CA ALA A 58 -11.23 0.30 0.28
C ALA A 58 -10.13 -0.73 0.63
N TYR A 59 -10.23 -1.40 1.79
CA TYR A 59 -9.32 -2.46 2.21
C TYR A 59 -9.44 -3.74 1.37
N GLU A 60 -10.57 -3.98 0.71
CA GLU A 60 -10.75 -5.13 -0.18
C GLU A 60 -9.75 -5.11 -1.35
N GLY A 61 -9.45 -3.91 -1.87
CA GLY A 61 -8.48 -3.71 -2.93
C GLY A 61 -7.01 -3.87 -2.51
N MET A 62 -6.71 -4.01 -1.21
CA MET A 62 -5.33 -4.12 -0.72
C MET A 62 -4.68 -5.46 -1.06
N LEU A 63 -5.46 -6.55 -1.14
CA LEU A 63 -4.92 -7.84 -1.60
C LEU A 63 -4.48 -7.76 -3.06
N ALA A 64 -5.29 -7.13 -3.92
CA ALA A 64 -4.93 -6.91 -5.32
C ALA A 64 -3.72 -5.96 -5.48
N MET A 65 -3.50 -5.08 -4.51
CA MET A 65 -2.35 -4.19 -4.48
C MET A 65 -1.03 -4.96 -4.30
N GLN A 66 -1.01 -6.05 -3.53
CA GLN A 66 0.18 -6.90 -3.39
C GLN A 66 0.68 -7.43 -4.74
N ALA A 67 -0.21 -7.86 -5.62
CA ALA A 67 0.15 -8.37 -6.95
C ALA A 67 0.79 -7.30 -7.87
N ARG A 68 0.67 -6.02 -7.51
CA ARG A 68 1.18 -4.87 -8.27
C ARG A 68 2.50 -4.34 -7.71
N LEU A 69 2.94 -4.83 -6.54
CA LEU A 69 4.18 -4.41 -5.91
C LEU A 69 5.40 -5.00 -6.64
N PRO A 70 6.57 -4.35 -6.54
CA PRO A 70 7.82 -4.93 -7.01
C PRO A 70 8.11 -6.25 -6.29
N VAL A 71 8.68 -7.22 -7.01
CA VAL A 71 8.99 -8.57 -6.46
C VAL A 71 9.91 -8.50 -5.24
N HIS A 72 10.80 -7.50 -5.16
CA HIS A 72 11.72 -7.31 -4.05
C HIS A 72 11.11 -6.56 -2.86
N ALA A 73 9.92 -5.97 -3.00
CA ALA A 73 9.31 -5.20 -1.93
C ALA A 73 8.65 -6.14 -0.90
N ALA A 74 9.00 -5.96 0.37
CA ALA A 74 8.36 -6.70 1.46
C ALA A 74 6.96 -6.15 1.74
N VAL A 75 6.02 -7.04 2.11
CA VAL A 75 4.68 -6.67 2.58
C VAL A 75 4.57 -6.99 4.06
N VAL A 76 4.19 -5.99 4.86
CA VAL A 76 4.05 -6.12 6.31
C VAL A 76 2.63 -5.74 6.71
N GLY A 77 1.93 -6.67 7.38
CA GLY A 77 0.64 -6.39 8.01
C GLY A 77 0.82 -6.14 9.51
N LEU A 78 0.19 -5.09 10.02
CA LEU A 78 0.17 -4.76 11.45
C LEU A 78 -1.28 -4.74 11.93
N MET A 79 -1.53 -5.25 13.13
CA MET A 79 -2.83 -5.16 13.79
C MET A 79 -2.69 -5.46 15.28
N ALA A 80 -3.61 -4.94 16.09
CA ALA A 80 -3.65 -5.17 17.53
C ALA A 80 -4.70 -6.21 17.98
N THR A 81 -5.65 -6.57 17.10
CA THR A 81 -6.94 -7.16 17.49
C THR A 81 -7.11 -8.65 17.14
N LEU A 82 -6.04 -9.38 16.82
CA LEU A 82 -6.15 -10.76 16.36
C LEU A 82 -6.40 -11.65 17.58
N ALA A 83 -7.55 -12.31 17.61
CA ALA A 83 -7.75 -13.41 18.55
C ALA A 83 -6.76 -14.54 18.21
N PRO A 84 -6.05 -15.13 19.20
CA PRO A 84 -5.06 -16.18 18.96
C PRO A 84 -5.57 -17.39 18.19
#